data_AF-A0A9X9LBC4-F1
#
_entry.id   AF-A0A9X9LBC4-F1
#
_cell.length_a   1.000
_cell.length_b   1.000
_cell.length_c   1.000
_cell.angle_alpha   90.00
_cell.angle_beta   90.00
_cell.angle_gamma   90.00
#
_symmetry.space_group_name_H-M   'P 1'
#
loop_
_entity.id
_entity.type
_entity.pdbx_description
1 polymer ?
#
loop_
_entity_poly.entity_id
_entity_poly.type
_entity_poly.pdbx_seq_one_letter_code
_entity_poly.pdbx_strand_id
1 'polypeptide(L)' 'MTGSEAHKNWKGYVIDLDLVVLLMDGKDQEKRQTMTGTMEFMALEVLSCSCETTGAVVEHSYRHDLESFFMSCSGNA' A
#
# COMPACT_ATOMS: atom_id res chain seq x y z
N MET A 1 33.19 -4.68 32.31
CA MET A 1 32.93 -3.88 31.10
C MET A 1 31.51 -4.16 30.65
N THR A 2 30.56 -3.32 31.03
CA THR A 2 29.19 -3.39 30.54
C THR A 2 29.17 -2.75 29.16
N GLY A 3 29.10 -3.57 28.12
CA GLY A 3 28.85 -3.11 26.76
C GLY A 3 27.44 -2.53 26.71
N SER A 4 27.34 -1.22 26.61
CA SER A 4 26.10 -0.53 26.28
C SER A 4 25.63 -1.06 24.92
N GLU A 5 24.53 -1.82 24.91
CA GLU A 5 23.82 -2.15 23.68
C GLU A 5 23.36 -0.82 23.05
N ALA A 6 24.08 -0.38 22.03
CA ALA A 6 23.68 0.76 21.24
C ALA A 6 22.36 0.41 20.55
N HIS A 7 21.24 0.84 21.14
CA HIS A 7 19.95 0.89 20.46
C HIS A 7 20.13 1.67 19.16
N LYS A 8 20.18 0.95 18.04
CA LYS A 8 20.29 1.58 16.72
C LYS A 8 18.96 2.26 16.44
N ASN A 9 18.95 3.59 16.51
CA ASN A 9 17.80 4.41 16.13
C ASN A 9 17.60 4.35 14.61
N TRP A 10 16.91 3.33 14.12
CA TRP A 10 16.56 3.23 12.71
C TRP A 10 15.39 4.15 12.39
N LYS A 11 15.56 4.96 11.35
CA LYS A 11 14.54 5.84 10.79
C LYS A 11 14.39 5.48 9.31
N GLY A 12 13.14 5.37 8.87
CA GLY A 12 12.78 5.17 7.47
C GLY A 12 11.94 6.34 6.97
N TYR A 13 11.94 6.53 5.66
CA TYR A 13 11.07 7.47 4.97
C TYR A 13 10.17 6.69 4.03
N VAL A 14 8.89 7.07 3.98
CA VAL A 14 8.00 6.62 2.92
C VAL A 14 8.30 7.48 1.69
N ILE A 15 8.57 6.82 0.57
CA ILE A 15 8.90 7.43 -0.72
C ILE A 15 7.93 6.89 -1.78
N ASP A 16 8.03 7.38 -3.01
CA ASP A 16 7.22 6.89 -4.14
C ASP A 16 5.71 7.18 -3.97
N LEU A 17 5.40 8.46 -3.76
CA LEU A 17 4.03 8.98 -3.58
C LEU A 17 3.48 9.67 -4.85
N ASP A 18 4.12 9.46 -6.00
CA ASP A 18 3.76 10.08 -7.29
C ASP A 18 2.43 9.53 -7.85
N LEU A 19 2.08 8.31 -7.48
CA LEU A 19 0.84 7.63 -7.87
C LEU A 19 -0.23 7.63 -6.77
N VAL A 20 -0.06 8.40 -5.69
CA VAL A 20 -1.02 8.43 -4.58
C VAL A 20 -2.39 8.95 -5.04
N VAL A 21 -3.45 8.28 -4.59
CA VAL A 21 -4.83 8.64 -4.90
C VAL A 21 -5.37 9.55 -3.81
N LEU A 22 -5.98 10.66 -4.21
CA LEU A 22 -6.74 11.49 -3.28
C LEU A 22 -8.13 10.88 -3.07
N LEU A 23 -8.46 10.57 -1.82
CA LEU A 23 -9.82 10.20 -1.41
C LEU A 23 -10.75 11.42 -1.60
N MET A 24 -11.56 11.38 -2.66
CA MET A 24 -12.59 12.38 -2.95
C MET A 24 -13.96 11.75 -2.72
N ASP A 25 -14.88 12.52 -2.14
CA ASP A 25 -16.25 12.09 -1.86
C ASP A 25 -17.02 11.84 -3.17
N GLY A 26 -17.12 10.56 -3.55
CA GLY A 26 -18.22 9.94 -4.30
C GLY A 26 -18.54 10.38 -5.73
N LYS A 27 -17.97 11.46 -6.28
CA LYS A 27 -18.47 12.03 -7.56
C LYS A 27 -17.51 12.04 -8.75
N ASP A 28 -16.20 12.01 -8.51
CA ASP A 28 -15.20 12.24 -9.58
C ASP A 28 -14.15 11.13 -9.72
N GLN A 29 -14.38 9.93 -9.20
CA GLN A 29 -13.49 8.77 -9.42
C GLN A 29 -13.78 8.11 -10.79
N GLU A 30 -14.02 8.91 -11.83
CA GLU A 30 -14.06 8.43 -13.23
C GLU A 30 -12.63 8.39 -13.79
N LYS A 31 -11.74 7.67 -13.11
CA LYS A 31 -10.52 7.20 -13.76
C LYS A 31 -10.39 5.73 -13.43
N ARG A 32 -10.52 4.93 -14.50
CA ARG A 32 -10.01 3.58 -14.59
C ARG A 32 -8.52 3.66 -14.23
N GLN A 33 -8.22 3.55 -12.93
CA GLN A 33 -6.85 3.63 -12.48
C GLN A 33 -6.16 2.39 -13.02
N THR A 34 -5.14 2.61 -13.85
CA THR A 34 -4.23 1.53 -14.23
C THR A 34 -3.77 0.88 -12.94
N MET A 35 -3.84 -0.44 -12.84
CA MET A 35 -3.31 -1.15 -11.67
C MET A 35 -1.83 -0.78 -11.51
N THR A 36 -1.49 -0.15 -10.39
CA THR A 36 -0.12 0.23 -10.03
C THR A 36 0.31 -0.44 -8.73
N GLY A 37 1.61 -0.59 -8.53
CA GLY A 37 2.18 -1.21 -7.33
C GLY A 37 2.73 -2.62 -7.58
N THR A 38 3.52 -3.09 -6.61
CA THR A 38 4.13 -4.42 -6.65
C THR A 38 3.13 -5.47 -6.20
N MET A 39 2.83 -6.44 -7.07
CA MET A 39 1.78 -7.45 -6.86
C MET A 39 1.93 -8.22 -5.53
N GLU A 40 3.15 -8.47 -5.07
CA GLU A 40 3.43 -9.21 -3.82
C GLU A 40 3.02 -8.48 -2.53
N PHE A 41 2.91 -7.15 -2.58
CA PHE A 41 2.53 -6.32 -1.43
C PHE A 41 1.15 -5.69 -1.59
N MET A 42 0.46 -5.94 -2.70
CA MET A 42 -0.83 -5.34 -2.96
C MET A 42 -1.89 -5.95 -2.03
N ALA A 43 -2.79 -5.11 -1.51
CA ALA A 43 -3.90 -5.59 -0.69
C ALA A 43 -4.76 -6.60 -1.46
N LEU A 44 -5.22 -7.65 -0.78
CA LEU A 44 -5.91 -8.78 -1.43
C LEU A 44 -7.18 -8.34 -2.16
N GLU A 45 -7.91 -7.35 -1.64
CA GLU A 45 -9.14 -6.82 -2.27
C GLU A 45 -8.84 -6.08 -3.59
N VAL A 46 -7.70 -5.38 -3.65
CA VAL A 46 -7.22 -4.70 -4.87
C VAL A 46 -6.80 -5.75 -5.90
N LEU A 47 -6.08 -6.80 -5.47
CA LEU A 47 -5.70 -7.91 -6.33
C LEU A 47 -6.89 -8.70 -6.86
N SER A 48 -7.86 -9.04 -6.01
CA SER A 48 -9.01 -9.87 -6.39
C SER A 48 -9.88 -9.18 -7.45
N CYS A 49 -10.17 -7.89 -7.26
CA CYS A 49 -10.98 -7.13 -8.21
C CYS A 49 -10.29 -6.93 -9.55
N SER A 50 -8.95 -6.92 -9.58
CA SER A 50 -8.20 -6.84 -10.84
C SER A 50 -8.34 -8.09 -11.72
N CYS A 51 -8.66 -9.24 -11.11
CA CYS A 51 -8.87 -10.52 -11.79
C CYS A 51 -10.32 -10.67 -12.29
N GLU A 52 -11.26 -9.88 -11.77
CA GLU A 52 -12.67 -9.95 -12.15
C GLU A 52 -12.92 -9.28 -13.52
N THR A 53 -13.52 -10.02 -14.45
CA THR A 53 -13.86 -9.56 -15.81
C THR A 53 -14.88 -8.41 -15.85
N THR A 54 -15.51 -8.09 -14.72
CA THR A 54 -16.57 -7.09 -14.58
C THR A 54 -16.07 -5.65 -14.50
N GLY A 55 -14.75 -5.41 -14.40
CA GLY A 55 -14.21 -4.06 -14.33
C GLY A 55 -14.68 -3.27 -13.11
N ALA A 56 -14.99 -3.98 -12.02
CA ALA A 56 -15.36 -3.38 -10.75
C ALA A 56 -14.21 -2.50 -10.25
N VAL A 57 -14.53 -1.25 -9.91
CA VAL A 57 -13.56 -0.29 -9.37
C VAL A 57 -13.48 -0.54 -7.87
N VAL A 58 -12.30 -0.90 -7.38
CA VAL A 58 -12.02 -0.88 -5.93
C VAL A 58 -11.79 0.56 -5.53
N GLU A 59 -12.58 1.02 -4.57
CA GLU A 59 -12.28 2.28 -3.91
C GLU A 59 -11.02 2.10 -3.05
N HIS A 60 -9.92 2.73 -3.46
CA HIS A 60 -8.71 2.73 -2.66
C HIS A 60 -8.96 3.46 -1.34
N SER A 61 -8.70 2.77 -0.23
CA SER A 61 -8.79 3.32 1.11
C SER A 61 -7.47 3.13 1.85
N TYR A 62 -7.27 3.89 2.92
CA TYR A 62 -6.09 3.77 3.80
C TYR A 62 -5.88 2.34 4.33
N ARG A 63 -6.95 1.50 4.37
CA ARG A 63 -6.87 0.10 4.80
C ARG A 63 -5.96 -0.70 3.87
N HIS A 64 -6.02 -0.43 2.56
CA HIS A 64 -5.20 -1.11 1.57
C HIS A 64 -3.73 -0.72 1.69
N ASP A 65 -3.45 0.55 1.98
CA ASP A 65 -2.09 1.04 2.21
C ASP A 65 -1.48 0.39 3.47
N LEU A 66 -2.23 0.26 4.56
CA LEU A 66 -1.77 -0.42 5.77
C LEU A 66 -1.49 -1.91 5.52
N GLU A 67 -2.38 -2.60 4.81
CA GLU A 67 -2.17 -4.01 4.45
C GLU A 67 -0.87 -4.18 3.66
N SER A 68 -0.64 -3.33 2.66
CA SER A 68 0.61 -3.35 1.87
C SER A 68 1.86 -2.99 2.68
N PHE A 69 1.74 -2.07 3.63
CA PHE A 69 2.81 -1.70 4.54
C PHE A 69 3.20 -2.88 5.44
N PHE A 70 2.22 -3.60 6.00
CA PHE A 70 2.51 -4.78 6.80
C PHE A 70 3.14 -5.89 5.97
N MET A 71 2.67 -6.16 4.75
CA MET A 71 3.25 -7.19 3.90
C MET A 71 4.71 -6.88 3.51
N SER A 72 4.99 -5.62 3.13
CA SER A 72 6.35 -5.19 2.78
C SER A 72 7.32 -5.13 3.96
N CYS A 73 6.83 -4.80 5.16
CA CYS A 73 7.66 -4.69 6.35
C CYS A 73 7.80 -6.00 7.14
N SER A 74 6.90 -6.98 6.95
CA SER A 74 6.91 -8.24 7.69
C SER A 74 8.00 -9.23 7.24
N GLY A 75 8.68 -8.98 6.12
CA GLY A 75 9.70 -9.88 5.56
C GLY A 75 11.04 -9.93 6.30
N ASN A 76 11.24 -9.14 7.35
CA ASN A 76 12.49 -9.10 8.14
C ASN A 76 12.21 -8.94 9.66
N ALA A 77 11.26 -9.69 10.21
CA ALA A 77 11.09 -9.83 11.66
C ALA A 77 11.74 -11.12 12.17
#